data_AF-A0A2D6PMM7-F1
#
_entry.id   AF-A0A2D6PMM7-F1
#
_cell.length_a   1.000
_cell.length_b   1.000
_cell.length_c   1.000
_cell.angle_alpha   90.00
_cell.angle_beta   90.00
_cell.angle_gamma   90.00
#
_symmetry.space_group_name_H-M   'P 1'
#
loop_
_entity.id
_entity.type
_entity.pdbx_description
1 polymer ?
#
loop_
_entity_poly.entity_id
_entity_poly.type
_entity_poly.pdbx_seq_one_letter_code
_entity_poly.pdbx_strand_id
1 'polypeptide(L)' 'MSSTTIEKLQSRFNPEAAKGMNEVFQFHFSDAGSHYLDIQDGTLGVHEGEHDDPSVSLSMSTDTL' A
#
# COMPACT_ATOMS: atom_id res chain seq x y z
N MET A 1 9.61 15.73 0.84
CA MET A 1 9.49 15.05 2.15
C MET A 1 8.07 14.52 2.28
N SER A 2 7.67 13.57 1.41
CA SER A 2 6.25 13.24 1.19
C SER A 2 5.97 11.74 1.30
N SER A 3 6.78 10.99 2.06
CA SER A 3 6.62 9.54 2.24
C SER A 3 5.73 9.16 3.43
N THR A 4 5.23 10.15 4.19
CA THR A 4 4.52 9.95 5.46
C THR A 4 3.21 9.16 5.35
N THR A 5 2.57 9.14 4.18
CA THR A 5 1.32 8.41 3.98
C THR A 5 1.51 6.90 4.01
N ILE A 6 2.45 6.38 3.23
CA ILE A 6 2.77 4.95 3.22
C ILE A 6 3.35 4.55 4.57
N GLU A 7 4.20 5.37 5.19
CA GLU A 7 4.73 5.12 6.53
C GLU A 7 3.62 5.02 7.60
N LYS A 8 2.59 5.87 7.53
CA LYS A 8 1.41 5.78 8.40
C LYS A 8 0.62 4.49 8.15
N LEU A 9 0.45 4.08 6.90
CA LEU A 9 -0.21 2.81 6.56
C LEU A 9 0.58 1.63 7.09
N GLN A 10 1.90 1.61 6.92
CA GLN A 10 2.79 0.60 7.50
C GLN A 10 2.70 0.58 9.03
N SER A 11 2.63 1.74 9.68
CA SER A 11 2.49 1.83 11.14
C SER A 11 1.12 1.35 11.64
N ARG A 12 0.06 1.50 10.82
CA ARG A 12 -1.30 0.99 11.10
C ARG A 12 -1.49 -0.47 10.68
N PHE A 13 -0.61 -1.01 9.85
CA PHE A 13 -0.68 -2.37 9.38
C PHE A 13 -0.55 -3.35 10.55
N ASN A 14 -1.47 -4.30 10.61
CA ASN A 14 -1.48 -5.33 11.62
C ASN A 14 -1.04 -6.67 10.99
N PRO A 15 0.22 -7.10 11.19
CA PRO A 15 0.73 -8.34 10.62
C PRO A 15 0.01 -9.58 11.15
N GLU A 16 -0.57 -9.52 12.36
CA GLU A 16 -1.35 -10.64 12.90
C GLU A 16 -2.69 -10.80 12.18
N ALA A 17 -3.32 -9.69 11.78
CA ALA A 17 -4.56 -9.73 10.99
C ALA A 17 -4.29 -10.14 9.53
N ALA A 18 -3.13 -9.76 9.00
CA ALA A 18 -2.69 -10.11 7.65
C ALA A 18 -2.09 -11.52 7.53
N LYS A 19 -2.00 -12.27 8.62
CA LYS A 19 -1.45 -13.62 8.64
C LYS A 19 -2.39 -14.57 7.87
N GLY A 20 -1.88 -15.24 6.83
CA GLY A 20 -2.69 -16.00 5.89
C GLY A 20 -3.38 -15.18 4.79
N MET A 21 -3.10 -13.87 4.70
CA MET A 21 -3.52 -13.03 3.56
C MET A 21 -2.38 -12.90 2.56
N ASN A 22 -2.71 -13.01 1.29
CA ASN A 22 -1.82 -12.80 0.15
C ASN A 22 -2.50 -11.82 -0.81
N GLU A 23 -2.36 -10.53 -0.53
CA GLU A 23 -3.04 -9.49 -1.28
C GLU A 23 -2.09 -8.36 -1.64
N VAL A 24 -2.24 -7.86 -2.86
CA VAL A 24 -1.49 -6.71 -3.36
C VAL A 24 -2.41 -5.50 -3.39
N PHE A 25 -2.10 -4.49 -2.59
CA PHE A 25 -2.82 -3.22 -2.54
C PHE A 25 -2.10 -2.17 -3.38
N GLN A 26 -2.67 -1.84 -4.53
CA GLN A 26 -2.21 -0.74 -5.36
C GLN A 26 -2.79 0.58 -4.87
N PHE A 27 -1.93 1.55 -4.61
CA PHE A 27 -2.29 2.93 -4.36
C PHE A 27 -1.86 3.77 -5.56
N HIS A 28 -2.80 4.57 -6.06
CA HIS A 28 -2.55 5.49 -7.14
C HIS A 28 -2.72 6.90 -6.58
N PHE A 29 -1.61 7.59 -6.31
CA PHE A 29 -1.63 8.97 -5.86
C PHE A 29 -1.53 9.92 -7.04
N SER A 30 -2.57 10.72 -7.25
CA SER A 30 -2.63 11.70 -8.34
C SER A 30 -1.48 12.72 -8.30
N ASP A 31 -0.91 12.95 -7.11
CA ASP A 31 0.10 13.96 -6.81
C ASP A 31 1.44 13.39 -6.28
N ALA A 32 1.48 12.10 -5.93
CA ALA A 32 2.68 11.44 -5.39
C ALA A 32 3.13 10.20 -6.19
N GLY A 33 2.42 9.83 -7.25
CA GLY A 33 2.73 8.66 -8.09
C GLY A 33 2.03 7.37 -7.63
N SER A 34 2.32 6.27 -8.33
CA SER A 34 1.80 4.95 -7.97
C SER A 34 2.74 4.27 -6.97
N HIS A 35 2.17 3.62 -5.95
CA HIS A 35 2.88 2.75 -5.01
C HIS A 35 2.04 1.51 -4.75
N TYR A 36 2.65 0.36 -4.53
CA TYR A 36 1.93 -0.84 -4.13
C TYR A 36 2.50 -1.43 -2.84
N LEU A 37 1.60 -2.00 -2.05
CA LEU A 37 1.94 -2.80 -0.89
C LEU A 37 1.65 -4.26 -1.19
N ASP A 38 2.66 -5.09 -1.00
CA ASP A 38 2.57 -6.54 -1.09
C ASP A 38 2.38 -7.11 0.32
N ILE A 39 1.27 -7.80 0.56
CA ILE A 39 1.03 -8.48 1.83
C ILE A 39 1.17 -9.97 1.60
N GLN A 40 2.07 -10.60 2.35
CA GLN A 40 2.30 -12.04 2.29
C GLN A 40 2.47 -12.62 3.69
N ASP A 41 1.46 -13.37 4.15
CA ASP A 41 1.49 -14.10 5.42
C ASP A 41 1.86 -13.23 6.65
N GLY A 42 1.37 -11.99 6.66
CA GLY A 42 1.66 -11.02 7.72
C GLY A 42 2.95 -10.23 7.52
N THR A 43 3.61 -10.37 6.37
CA THR A 43 4.71 -9.49 5.93
C THR A 43 4.14 -8.40 5.03
N LEU A 44 4.66 -7.18 5.16
CA LEU A 44 4.30 -6.04 4.33
C LEU A 44 5.52 -5.55 3.54
N GLY A 45 5.52 -5.80 2.24
CA GLY A 45 6.44 -5.20 1.28
C GLY A 45 5.87 -3.87 0.78
N VAL A 46 6.73 -2.86 0.62
CA VAL A 46 6.35 -1.56 0.04
C VAL A 46 7.22 -1.33 -1.17
N HIS A 47 6.57 -1.03 -2.29
CA HIS A 47 7.22 -0.82 -3.56
C HIS A 47 6.67 0.43 -4.23
N GLU A 48 7.56 1.16 -4.88
CA GLU A 48 7.20 2.33 -5.67
C GLU A 48 6.97 1.89 -7.13
N GLY A 49 5.86 2.34 -7.71
CA GLY A 49 5.40 1.93 -9.03
C GLY A 49 3.97 1.36 -9.05
N GLU A 50 3.62 0.78 -10.19
CA GLU A 50 2.34 0.12 -10.40
C GLU A 50 2.56 -1.38 -10.56
N HIS A 51 1.68 -2.18 -9.96
CA HIS A 51 1.63 -3.62 -10.11
C HIS A 51 0.64 -3.96 -11.23
N ASP A 52 1.03 -4.83 -12.17
CA ASP A 52 0.19 -5.17 -13.33
C ASP A 52 -1.08 -5.95 -12.96
N ASP A 53 -1.07 -6.69 -11.85
CA ASP A 53 -2.22 -7.47 -11.34
C ASP A 53 -2.38 -7.25 -9.83
N PRO A 54 -2.94 -6.11 -9.39
CA PRO A 54 -3.17 -5.86 -7.98
C PRO A 54 -4.49 -6.50 -7.53
N SER A 55 -4.50 -7.12 -6.35
CA SER A 55 -5.73 -7.67 -5.75
C SER A 55 -6.74 -6.57 -5.47
N VAL A 56 -6.27 -5.41 -5.03
CA VAL A 56 -7.08 -4.24 -4.70
C VAL A 56 -6.39 -2.99 -5.23
N SER A 57 -7.12 -2.12 -5.92
CA SER A 57 -6.61 -0.83 -6.40
C SER A 57 -7.41 0.33 -5.81
N LEU A 58 -6.71 1.24 -5.16
CA LEU A 58 -7.25 2.46 -4.55
C LEU A 58 -6.64 3.67 -5.25
N SER A 59 -7.49 4.50 -5.85
CA SER A 59 -7.09 5.82 -6.38
C SER A 59 -7.46 6.89 -5.38
N MET A 60 -6.47 7.61 -4.85
CA MET A 60 -6.65 8.64 -3.84
C MET A 60 -5.67 9.80 -4.09
N SER A 61 -6.00 10.99 -3.60
CA SER A 61 -5.08 12.14 -3.58
C SER A 61 -4.45 12.27 -2.19
N THR A 62 -3.17 12.65 -2.10
CA THR A 62 -2.48 12.81 -0.80
C THR A 62 -3.09 13.90 0.08
N ASP A 63 -3.95 14.76 -0.49
CA ASP A 63 -4.72 15.79 0.21
C ASP A 63 -5.90 15.24 1.04
N THR A 64 -6.38 14.02 0.73
CA THR A 64 -7.64 13.49 1.26
C THR A 64 -7.47 12.52 2.44
N LEU A 65 -6.24 12.26 2.88
CA LEU A 65 -5.89 11.25 3.89
C LEU A 65 -5.43 11.87 5.23
#